data_AF-A0A1H0CXB9-F1
#
_entry.id   AF-A0A1H0CXB9-F1
#
_cell.length_a   1.000
_cell.length_b   1.000
_cell.length_c   1.000
_cell.angle_alpha   90.00
_cell.angle_beta   90.00
_cell.angle_gamma   90.00
#
_symmetry.space_group_name_H-M   'P 1'
#
loop_
_entity.id
_entity.type
_entity.pdbx_description
1 polymer ?
#
loop_
_entity_poly.entity_id
_entity_poly.type
_entity_poly.pdbx_seq_one_letter_code
_entity_poly.pdbx_strand_id
1 'polypeptide(L)'
;MRVETLELEGQLIARNHVPKSRQLVSTSDGLLQRRRLKMDGSPESVPFYPHEFVQRQSSIGVTDTSALVLENLASEDLDPIRCIRIRNAIKNYGGDQSLPPLADDELDGDLGLTTTVEGPLLLGNDMQLRQHLSPHGLAFQVLHGADVLINEF
;
A
#
# COMPACT_ATOMS: atom_id res chain seq x y z
N MET A 1 -13.83 21.31 -8.51
CA MET A 1 -12.93 22.45 -8.79
C MET A 1 -13.62 23.71 -8.29
N ARG A 2 -12.91 24.61 -7.62
CA ARG A 2 -13.44 25.90 -7.17
C ARG A 2 -12.57 27.00 -7.74
N VAL A 3 -13.18 28.01 -8.33
CA VAL A 3 -12.51 29.17 -8.93
C VAL A 3 -12.95 30.41 -8.17
N GLU A 4 -12.00 31.24 -7.79
CA GLU A 4 -12.25 32.49 -7.08
C GLU A 4 -11.39 33.60 -7.67
N THR A 5 -11.92 34.82 -7.68
CA THR A 5 -11.15 35.99 -8.08
C THR A 5 -10.47 36.59 -6.86
N LEU A 6 -9.17 36.86 -6.97
CA LEU A 6 -8.38 37.56 -5.98
C LEU A 6 -7.83 38.84 -6.60
N GLU A 7 -7.77 39.90 -5.81
CA GLU A 7 -7.07 41.12 -6.19
C GLU A 7 -5.71 41.15 -5.48
N LEU A 8 -4.64 41.24 -6.26
CA LEU A 8 -3.25 41.21 -5.80
C LEU A 8 -2.49 42.32 -6.51
N GLU A 9 -1.95 43.27 -5.75
CA GLU A 9 -1.24 44.45 -6.29
C GLU A 9 -2.05 45.25 -7.33
N GLY A 10 -3.37 45.31 -7.16
CA GLY A 10 -4.29 46.01 -8.09
C GLY A 10 -4.62 45.21 -9.37
N GLN A 11 -4.13 43.98 -9.49
CA GLN A 11 -4.43 43.08 -10.61
C GLN A 11 -5.42 42.00 -10.17
N LEU A 12 -6.42 41.73 -11.00
CA LEU A 12 -7.34 40.60 -10.81
C LEU A 12 -6.68 39.29 -11.25
N ILE A 13 -6.64 38.32 -10.36
CA ILE A 13 -6.05 36.99 -10.54
C ILE A 13 -7.10 35.91 -10.26
N ALA A 14 -7.14 34.87 -11.07
CA ALA A 14 -7.97 33.70 -10.82
C ALA A 14 -7.22 32.69 -9.93
N ARG A 15 -7.78 32.38 -8.75
CA ARG A 15 -7.34 31.29 -7.88
C ARG A 15 -8.15 30.03 -8.19
N ASN A 16 -7.47 29.02 -8.74
CA ASN A 16 -8.05 27.72 -9.02
C ASN A 16 -7.69 26.71 -7.92
N HIS A 17 -8.67 26.32 -7.10
CA HIS A 17 -8.53 25.22 -6.15
C HIS A 17 -8.98 23.89 -6.79
N VAL A 18 -8.00 23.01 -7.02
CA VAL A 18 -8.19 21.69 -7.61
C VAL A 18 -7.96 20.63 -6.53
N PRO A 19 -9.01 19.95 -6.02
CA PRO A 19 -8.81 18.87 -5.07
C PRO A 19 -8.06 17.70 -5.71
N LYS A 20 -7.35 16.92 -4.90
CA LYS A 20 -6.61 15.74 -5.36
C LYS A 20 -7.60 14.73 -5.96
N SER A 21 -7.39 14.35 -7.22
CA SER A 21 -8.17 13.30 -7.87
C SER A 21 -7.86 11.94 -7.23
N ARG A 22 -8.91 11.11 -7.09
CA ARG A 22 -8.79 9.69 -6.72
C ARG A 22 -8.52 8.78 -7.92
N GLN A 23 -8.59 9.31 -9.14
CA GLN A 23 -8.35 8.58 -10.37
C GLN A 23 -7.17 9.19 -11.13
N LEU A 24 -6.57 8.39 -12.02
CA LEU A 24 -5.60 8.91 -12.98
C LEU A 24 -6.30 9.88 -13.93
N VAL A 25 -5.69 11.05 -14.14
CA VAL A 25 -6.21 12.11 -15.01
C VAL A 25 -5.14 12.48 -16.02
N SER A 26 -5.51 12.58 -17.29
CA SER A 26 -4.62 12.97 -18.37
C SER A 26 -4.80 14.43 -18.75
N THR A 27 -3.78 15.02 -19.35
CA THR A 27 -3.92 16.29 -20.08
C THR A 27 -4.78 16.08 -21.34
N SER A 28 -5.14 17.18 -22.00
CA SER A 28 -5.86 17.14 -23.28
C SER A 28 -5.09 16.40 -24.38
N ASP A 29 -3.76 16.37 -24.29
CA ASP A 29 -2.88 15.62 -25.21
C ASP A 29 -2.70 14.15 -24.81
N GLY A 30 -3.44 13.66 -23.81
CA GLY A 30 -3.38 12.29 -23.33
C GLY A 30 -2.18 11.96 -22.44
N LEU A 31 -1.42 12.97 -21.98
CA LEU A 31 -0.25 12.74 -21.13
C LEU A 31 -0.65 12.58 -19.66
N LEU A 32 -0.07 11.58 -19.00
CA LEU A 32 -0.13 11.44 -17.55
C LEU A 32 1.10 12.11 -16.95
N GLN A 33 0.85 13.10 -16.09
CA GLN A 33 1.89 13.90 -15.45
C GLN A 33 1.64 14.02 -13.95
N ARG A 34 2.72 14.19 -13.19
CA ARG A 34 2.67 14.53 -11.76
C ARG A 34 3.46 15.80 -11.48
N ARG A 35 3.01 16.56 -10.48
CA ARG A 35 3.75 17.72 -9.98
C ARG A 35 4.80 17.26 -8.98
N ARG A 36 6.01 17.82 -9.09
CA ARG A 36 7.08 17.71 -8.10
C ARG A 36 7.79 19.05 -7.96
N LEU A 37 8.57 19.21 -6.89
CA LEU A 37 9.53 20.30 -6.77
C LEU A 37 10.90 19.82 -7.27
N LYS A 38 11.62 20.70 -7.95
CA LYS A 38 13.03 20.51 -8.28
C LYS A 38 13.89 20.67 -7.03
N MET A 39 15.18 20.35 -7.15
CA MET A 39 16.16 20.58 -6.07
C MET A 39 16.28 22.05 -5.66
N ASP A 40 15.99 22.98 -6.58
CA ASP A 40 15.96 24.42 -6.31
C ASP A 40 14.63 24.91 -5.70
N GLY A 41 13.68 24.00 -5.43
CA GLY A 41 12.36 24.32 -4.89
C GLY A 41 11.35 24.82 -5.92
N SER A 42 11.73 25.00 -7.19
CA SER A 42 10.79 25.41 -8.23
C SER A 42 9.85 24.26 -8.64
N PRO A 43 8.56 24.53 -8.94
CA PRO A 43 7.61 23.49 -9.33
C PRO A 43 7.83 23.04 -10.77
N GLU A 44 7.65 21.74 -11.03
CA GLU A 44 7.61 21.18 -12.39
C GLU A 44 6.58 20.06 -12.53
N SER A 45 6.15 19.80 -13.76
CA SER A 45 5.30 18.67 -14.12
C SER A 45 6.11 17.67 -14.94
N VAL A 46 6.25 16.45 -14.45
CA VAL A 46 7.03 15.39 -15.10
C VAL A 46 6.13 14.23 -15.52
N PRO A 47 6.54 13.43 -16.52
CA PRO A 47 5.82 12.22 -16.88
C PRO A 47 5.56 11.33 -15.67
N PHE A 48 4.37 10.75 -15.64
CA PHE A 48 3.97 9.76 -14.66
C PHE A 48 3.84 8.41 -15.36
N TYR A 49 4.71 7.47 -15.01
CA TYR A 49 4.90 6.24 -15.78
C TYR A 49 3.99 5.09 -15.29
N PRO A 50 3.65 4.13 -16.17
CA PRO A 50 2.76 3.01 -15.82
C PRO A 50 3.16 2.21 -14.57
N HIS A 51 4.46 1.96 -14.38
CA HIS A 51 4.94 1.22 -13.20
C HIS A 51 4.73 1.99 -11.88
N GLU A 52 4.46 3.29 -11.93
CA GLU A 52 4.20 4.12 -10.74
C GLU A 52 2.71 4.17 -10.37
N PHE A 53 1.82 3.65 -11.22
CA PHE A 53 0.37 3.80 -11.05
C PHE A 53 -0.14 3.06 -9.81
N VAL A 54 0.26 1.80 -9.64
CA VAL A 54 -0.17 0.96 -8.51
C VAL A 54 0.28 1.58 -7.19
N GLN A 55 1.55 1.99 -7.10
CA GLN A 55 2.08 2.67 -5.92
C GLN A 55 1.28 3.93 -5.57
N ARG A 56 0.93 4.73 -6.59
CA ARG A 56 0.11 5.92 -6.37
C ARG A 56 -1.30 5.58 -5.91
N GLN A 57 -1.98 4.64 -6.57
CA GLN A 57 -3.33 4.23 -6.21
C GLN A 57 -3.39 3.64 -4.79
N SER A 58 -2.36 2.89 -4.39
CA SER A 58 -2.18 2.41 -3.03
C SER A 58 -2.03 3.57 -2.03
N SER A 59 -1.13 4.52 -2.29
CA SER A 59 -0.91 5.67 -1.40
C SER A 59 -2.13 6.58 -1.18
N ILE A 60 -3.16 6.47 -2.02
CA ILE A 60 -4.39 7.28 -1.93
C ILE A 60 -5.62 6.43 -1.55
N GLY A 61 -5.41 5.18 -1.15
CA GLY A 61 -6.47 4.27 -0.70
C GLY A 61 -7.47 3.92 -1.80
N VAL A 62 -7.01 3.84 -3.04
CA VAL A 62 -7.82 3.42 -4.21
C VAL A 62 -7.62 1.95 -4.52
N THR A 63 -6.41 1.46 -4.33
CA THR A 63 -6.07 0.04 -4.48
C THR A 63 -5.43 -0.42 -3.18
N ASP A 64 -5.80 -1.59 -2.68
CA ASP A 64 -5.07 -2.22 -1.60
C ASP A 64 -4.19 -3.34 -2.18
N THR A 65 -2.88 -3.20 -2.03
CA THR A 65 -1.91 -4.17 -2.56
C THR A 65 -1.88 -5.43 -1.69
N SER A 66 -2.14 -5.34 -0.37
CA SER A 66 -2.18 -6.52 0.50
C SER A 66 -3.39 -7.41 0.21
N ALA A 67 -4.50 -6.82 -0.23
CA ALA A 67 -5.70 -7.56 -0.62
C ALA A 67 -5.66 -8.14 -2.04
N LEU A 68 -4.52 -8.06 -2.75
CA LEU A 68 -4.40 -8.67 -4.07
C LEU A 68 -4.48 -10.20 -3.95
N VAL A 69 -5.32 -10.80 -4.80
CA VAL A 69 -5.50 -12.26 -4.82
C VAL A 69 -4.24 -12.92 -5.36
N LEU A 70 -3.73 -13.91 -4.63
CA LEU A 70 -2.65 -14.78 -5.07
C LEU A 70 -3.23 -16.12 -5.54
N GLU A 71 -2.85 -16.53 -6.75
CA GLU A 71 -3.16 -17.86 -7.25
C GLU A 71 -2.19 -18.89 -6.66
N ASN A 72 -2.70 -20.05 -6.25
CA ASN A 72 -1.92 -21.20 -5.77
C ASN A 72 -1.13 -20.96 -4.47
N LEU A 73 -1.73 -20.29 -3.48
CA LEU A 73 -1.21 -20.28 -2.11
C LEU A 73 -1.98 -21.32 -1.29
N ALA A 74 -1.30 -22.37 -0.82
CA ALA A 74 -1.91 -23.35 0.08
C ALA A 74 -1.65 -22.97 1.55
N SER A 75 -2.48 -23.44 2.48
CA SER A 75 -2.21 -23.26 3.92
C SER A 75 -0.88 -23.90 4.35
N GLU A 76 -0.44 -24.91 3.62
CA GLU A 76 0.87 -25.57 3.78
C GLU A 76 2.04 -24.62 3.46
N ASP A 77 1.79 -23.57 2.68
CA ASP A 77 2.74 -22.52 2.35
C ASP A 77 2.76 -21.40 3.40
N LEU A 78 2.15 -21.58 4.57
CA LEU A 78 2.17 -20.59 5.65
C LEU A 78 2.97 -21.13 6.85
N ASP A 79 3.73 -20.27 7.54
CA ASP A 79 4.51 -20.68 8.71
C ASP A 79 3.59 -20.90 9.94
N PRO A 80 3.45 -22.15 10.43
CA PRO A 80 2.55 -22.46 11.54
C PRO A 80 2.97 -21.76 12.84
N ILE A 81 4.26 -21.46 13.03
CA ILE A 81 4.73 -20.74 14.23
C ILE A 81 4.20 -19.30 14.22
N ARG A 82 4.11 -18.67 13.05
CA ARG A 82 3.55 -17.32 12.92
C ARG A 82 2.04 -17.32 13.12
N CYS A 83 1.32 -18.36 12.71
CA CYS A 83 -0.10 -18.52 12.98
C CYS A 83 -0.38 -18.56 14.50
N ILE A 84 0.44 -19.29 15.27
CA ILE A 84 0.39 -19.28 16.75
C ILE A 84 0.60 -17.87 17.31
N ARG A 85 1.51 -17.07 16.73
CA ARG A 85 1.74 -15.67 17.15
C ARG A 85 0.53 -14.79 16.90
N ILE A 86 -0.16 -14.95 15.76
CA ILE A 86 -1.42 -14.25 15.48
C ILE A 86 -2.48 -14.64 16.52
N ARG A 87 -2.67 -15.94 16.77
CA ARG A 87 -3.61 -16.44 17.78
C ARG A 87 -3.33 -15.84 19.17
N ASN A 88 -2.06 -15.74 19.56
CA ASN A 88 -1.68 -15.12 20.83
C ASN A 88 -1.89 -13.61 20.84
N ALA A 89 -1.65 -12.92 19.71
CA ALA A 89 -1.92 -11.49 19.58
C ALA A 89 -3.42 -11.20 19.73
N ILE A 90 -4.29 -11.99 19.09
CA ILE A 90 -5.75 -11.86 19.23
C ILE A 90 -6.18 -11.99 20.70
N LYS A 91 -5.63 -12.98 21.43
CA LYS A 91 -5.90 -13.16 22.87
C LYS A 91 -5.41 -11.98 23.72
N ASN A 92 -4.20 -11.50 23.47
CA ASN A 92 -3.54 -10.50 24.32
C ASN A 92 -4.03 -9.08 24.07
N TYR A 93 -4.43 -8.74 22.84
CA TYR A 93 -4.83 -7.39 22.44
C TYR A 93 -6.35 -7.22 22.29
N GLY A 94 -7.14 -8.22 22.69
CA GLY A 94 -8.60 -8.13 22.71
C GLY A 94 -9.25 -8.16 21.32
N GLY A 95 -8.71 -8.96 20.40
CA GLY A 95 -9.32 -9.22 19.09
C GLY A 95 -10.58 -10.10 19.21
N ASP A 96 -11.16 -10.48 18.06
CA ASP A 96 -12.34 -11.34 18.04
C ASP A 96 -12.03 -12.72 18.68
N GLN A 97 -12.74 -13.04 19.76
CA GLN A 97 -12.55 -14.27 20.52
C GLN A 97 -13.18 -15.50 19.87
N SER A 98 -13.88 -15.33 18.76
CA SER A 98 -14.36 -16.44 17.92
C SER A 98 -13.24 -17.12 17.12
N LEU A 99 -12.13 -16.41 16.88
CA LEU A 99 -11.00 -16.85 16.05
C LEU A 99 -10.06 -17.85 16.73
N PRO A 100 -9.63 -17.66 18.01
CA PRO A 100 -8.63 -18.54 18.62
C PRO A 100 -9.00 -20.04 18.72
N PRO A 101 -10.28 -20.43 18.89
CA PRO A 101 -10.70 -21.83 18.89
C PRO A 101 -10.63 -22.54 17.54
N LEU A 102 -10.56 -21.81 16.42
CA LEU A 102 -10.54 -22.38 15.07
C LEU A 102 -9.27 -23.21 14.83
N ALA A 103 -9.39 -24.23 13.98
CA ALA A 103 -8.24 -24.92 13.41
C ALA A 103 -7.38 -23.94 12.58
N ASP A 104 -6.11 -24.26 12.37
CA ASP A 104 -5.18 -23.32 11.71
C ASP A 104 -5.61 -23.00 10.27
N ASP A 105 -6.10 -23.99 9.52
CA ASP A 105 -6.65 -23.83 8.17
C ASP A 105 -7.93 -22.99 8.14
N GLU A 106 -8.82 -23.18 9.12
CA GLU A 106 -10.02 -22.37 9.29
C GLU A 106 -9.67 -20.93 9.66
N LEU A 107 -8.70 -20.73 10.55
CA LEU A 107 -8.23 -19.42 10.98
C LEU A 107 -7.58 -18.65 9.83
N ASP A 108 -6.68 -19.29 9.09
CA ASP A 108 -6.00 -18.69 7.94
C ASP A 108 -6.99 -18.35 6.82
N GLY A 109 -8.01 -19.20 6.62
CA GLY A 109 -9.10 -18.95 5.69
C GLY A 109 -10.00 -17.78 6.11
N ASP A 110 -10.44 -17.74 7.37
CA ASP A 110 -11.32 -16.68 7.89
C ASP A 110 -10.63 -15.30 7.89
N LEU A 111 -9.33 -15.28 8.15
CA LEU A 111 -8.48 -14.08 8.04
C LEU A 111 -8.08 -13.73 6.60
N GLY A 112 -8.45 -14.54 5.60
CA GLY A 112 -8.12 -14.29 4.18
C GLY A 112 -6.63 -14.48 3.82
N LEU A 113 -5.86 -15.13 4.69
CA LEU A 113 -4.41 -15.29 4.55
C LEU A 113 -4.01 -16.33 3.50
N THR A 114 -4.90 -17.24 3.12
CA THR A 114 -4.61 -18.24 2.06
C THR A 114 -4.92 -17.74 0.66
N THR A 115 -5.52 -16.56 0.51
CA THR A 115 -6.01 -16.08 -0.80
C THR A 115 -5.40 -14.77 -1.23
N THR A 116 -4.72 -14.05 -0.33
CA THR A 116 -4.23 -12.70 -0.58
C THR A 116 -2.73 -12.55 -0.31
N VAL A 117 -2.14 -11.48 -0.84
CA VAL A 117 -0.75 -11.06 -0.58
C VAL A 117 -0.48 -10.84 0.92
N GLU A 118 -1.50 -10.50 1.69
CA GLU A 118 -1.42 -10.33 3.14
C GLU A 118 -0.93 -11.60 3.85
N GLY A 119 -1.36 -12.78 3.38
CA GLY A 119 -0.95 -14.06 3.91
C GLY A 119 0.55 -14.27 3.97
N PRO A 120 1.24 -14.31 2.82
CA PRO A 120 2.69 -14.43 2.79
C PRO A 120 3.39 -13.28 3.52
N LEU A 121 2.83 -12.06 3.52
CA LEU A 121 3.45 -10.94 4.22
C LEU A 121 3.45 -11.12 5.74
N LEU A 122 2.37 -11.68 6.31
CA LEU A 122 2.23 -11.91 7.75
C LEU A 122 2.84 -13.24 8.19
N LEU A 123 2.55 -14.30 7.44
CA LEU A 123 2.82 -15.70 7.78
C LEU A 123 3.89 -16.36 6.91
N GLY A 124 4.32 -15.73 5.82
CA GLY A 124 5.27 -16.33 4.89
C GLY A 124 6.71 -16.34 5.41
N ASN A 125 7.48 -17.32 4.96
CA ASN A 125 8.92 -17.36 5.09
C ASN A 125 9.61 -16.69 3.87
N ASP A 126 10.92 -16.44 3.98
CA ASP A 126 11.72 -15.80 2.93
C ASP A 126 11.59 -16.48 1.56
N MET A 127 11.45 -17.81 1.53
CA MET A 127 11.34 -18.58 0.29
C MET A 127 10.00 -18.29 -0.40
N GLN A 128 8.89 -18.30 0.36
CA GLN A 128 7.54 -18.03 -0.14
C GLN A 128 7.39 -16.58 -0.58
N LEU A 129 7.96 -15.64 0.17
CA LEU A 129 7.97 -14.22 -0.19
C LEU A 129 8.66 -13.98 -1.54
N ARG A 130 9.79 -14.67 -1.79
CA ARG A 130 10.51 -14.60 -3.08
C ARG A 130 9.75 -15.29 -4.21
N GLN A 131 9.02 -16.36 -3.92
CA GLN A 131 8.22 -17.09 -4.92
C GLN A 131 7.00 -16.29 -5.38
N HIS A 132 6.30 -15.60 -4.47
CA HIS A 132 5.02 -14.97 -4.76
C HIS A 132 5.06 -13.45 -4.98
N LEU A 133 6.02 -12.70 -4.40
CA LEU A 133 5.94 -11.22 -4.38
C LEU A 133 6.94 -10.50 -5.28
N SER A 134 8.17 -10.99 -5.47
CA SER A 134 9.11 -10.49 -6.50
C SER A 134 10.43 -11.27 -6.50
N PRO A 135 11.07 -11.47 -7.67
CA PRO A 135 12.45 -11.99 -7.75
C PRO A 135 13.53 -10.95 -7.38
N HIS A 136 13.20 -9.66 -7.27
CA HIS A 136 14.17 -8.58 -7.10
C HIS A 136 14.31 -8.12 -5.64
N GLY A 137 14.76 -9.01 -4.75
CA GLY A 137 15.13 -8.69 -3.37
C GLY A 137 13.95 -8.29 -2.47
N LEU A 138 13.98 -8.75 -1.22
CA LEU A 138 13.00 -8.39 -0.21
C LEU A 138 13.72 -7.56 0.85
N ALA A 139 13.18 -6.41 1.23
CA ALA A 139 13.65 -5.65 2.38
C ALA A 139 12.55 -5.62 3.44
N PHE A 140 12.87 -6.02 4.67
CA PHE A 140 11.98 -5.87 5.81
C PHE A 140 12.39 -4.62 6.59
N GLN A 141 11.45 -3.66 6.67
CA GLN A 141 11.65 -2.41 7.40
C GLN A 141 10.55 -2.20 8.42
N VAL A 142 10.94 -1.88 9.65
CA VAL A 142 10.00 -1.41 10.68
C VAL A 142 10.18 0.09 10.82
N LEU A 143 9.09 0.83 10.65
CA LEU A 143 9.09 2.29 10.69
C LEU A 143 8.37 2.80 11.94
N HIS A 144 8.91 3.85 12.55
CA HIS A 144 8.20 4.69 13.53
C HIS A 144 8.17 6.12 13.03
N GLY A 145 7.05 6.53 12.43
CA GLY A 145 6.99 7.78 11.70
C GLY A 145 7.87 7.74 10.45
N ALA A 146 8.88 8.60 10.37
CA ALA A 146 9.87 8.61 9.30
C ALA A 146 11.17 7.85 9.67
N ASP A 147 11.29 7.38 10.90
CA ASP A 147 12.50 6.73 11.40
C ASP A 147 12.45 5.22 11.13
N VAL A 148 13.57 4.67 10.66
CA VAL A 148 13.75 3.23 10.43
C VAL A 148 14.27 2.59 11.72
N LEU A 149 13.44 1.76 12.35
CA LEU A 149 13.79 1.03 13.58
C LEU A 149 14.53 -0.28 13.28
N ILE A 150 14.11 -0.99 12.23
CA ILE A 150 14.70 -2.26 11.78
C ILE A 150 14.84 -2.19 10.26
N ASN A 151 15.96 -2.68 9.74
CA ASN A 151 16.26 -2.72 8.32
C ASN A 151 17.03 -4.01 7.98
N GLU A 152 16.32 -4.98 7.39
CA GLU A 152 16.84 -6.28 6.98
C GLU A 152 16.66 -6.44 5.47
N PHE A 153 17.67 -6.97 4.77
CA PHE A 153 17.73 -7.13 3.31
C PHE A 153 18.14 -8.55 2.92
#